data_AF-A0AAV6TEY2-F1
#
_entry.id   AF-A0AAV6TEY2-F1
#
_cell.length_a   1.000
_cell.length_b   1.000
_cell.length_c   1.000
_cell.angle_alpha   90.00
_cell.angle_beta   90.00
_cell.angle_gamma   90.00
#
_symmetry.space_group_name_H-M   'P 1'
#
loop_
_entity.id
_entity.type
_entity.pdbx_description
1 polymer ?
#
loop_
_entity_poly.entity_id
_entity_poly.type
_entity_poly.pdbx_seq_one_letter_code
_entity_poly.pdbx_strand_id
1 'polypeptide(L)'
;MDKNVGNLVSCGTDGRIRIWNVICANKVNKWRLISKFKAVFRDCDGVLSMATDPRNIYLITGDTLGYVRVYDLEDYYSTYDSTPANSKKLQPAQYEQFPFLQLKESIDKNHSQHSKFQPDGGAELGYPAVLLNCFRAHIGPVLKVCYSDAKGFIVTATRKGQTRLWSVAGTYLGSLDTTENARDAHPISNTNRGRKNIPRDIRRAASPVTLH
;
A
#
# COMPACT_ATOMS: atom_id res chain seq x y z
N MET A 1 -2.91 5.65 28.45
CA MET A 1 -2.92 5.38 27.00
C MET A 1 -3.76 4.14 26.75
N ASP A 2 -4.68 4.19 25.79
CA ASP A 2 -5.67 3.14 25.59
C ASP A 2 -5.06 1.85 25.09
N LYS A 3 -5.50 0.72 25.66
CA LYS A 3 -5.02 -0.62 25.31
C LYS A 3 -5.32 -0.98 23.85
N ASN A 4 -6.32 -0.33 23.24
CA ASN A 4 -6.80 -0.62 21.90
C ASN A 4 -6.08 0.16 20.79
N VAL A 5 -5.11 1.02 21.11
CA VAL A 5 -4.37 1.78 20.08
C VAL A 5 -3.19 0.97 19.54
N GLY A 6 -3.10 0.88 18.21
CA GLY A 6 -1.94 0.34 17.51
C GLY A 6 -0.81 1.37 17.40
N ASN A 7 0.39 1.02 17.82
CA ASN A 7 1.57 1.90 17.82
C ASN A 7 2.81 1.25 17.16
N LEU A 8 2.70 -0.01 16.73
CA LEU A 8 3.70 -0.67 15.92
C LEU A 8 3.00 -1.48 14.82
N VAL A 9 3.48 -1.34 13.59
CA VAL A 9 3.05 -2.14 12.44
C VAL A 9 4.23 -2.97 11.95
N SER A 10 3.99 -4.25 11.69
CA SER A 10 5.02 -5.18 11.20
C SER A 10 4.46 -6.04 10.07
N CYS A 11 5.33 -6.50 9.19
CA CYS A 11 4.99 -7.42 8.11
C CYS A 11 6.05 -8.52 7.96
N GLY A 12 5.79 -9.52 7.14
CA GLY A 12 6.74 -10.61 6.93
C GLY A 12 6.53 -11.41 5.64
N THR A 13 7.38 -12.42 5.49
CA THR A 13 7.38 -13.38 4.38
C THR A 13 6.15 -14.28 4.35
N ASP A 14 5.39 -14.29 5.43
CA ASP A 14 4.11 -14.98 5.51
C ASP A 14 2.95 -14.17 4.90
N GLY A 15 3.25 -13.03 4.29
CA GLY A 15 2.29 -12.25 3.52
C GLY A 15 1.30 -11.47 4.38
N ARG A 16 1.57 -11.30 5.68
CA ARG A 16 0.62 -10.69 6.62
C ARG A 16 1.13 -9.38 7.19
N ILE A 17 0.19 -8.47 7.43
CA ILE A 17 0.39 -7.26 8.22
C ILE A 17 -0.12 -7.53 9.63
N ARG A 18 0.60 -7.01 10.63
CA ARG A 18 0.29 -7.14 12.05
C ARG A 18 0.40 -5.78 12.72
N ILE A 19 -0.58 -5.47 13.56
CA ILE A 19 -0.67 -4.21 14.28
C ILE A 19 -0.67 -4.51 15.77
N TRP A 20 0.24 -3.87 16.49
CA TRP A 20 0.56 -4.16 17.87
C TRP A 20 0.35 -2.93 18.74
N ASN A 21 -0.03 -3.16 19.99
CA ASN A 21 0.21 -2.22 21.07
C ASN A 21 1.44 -2.67 21.85
N VAL A 22 2.51 -1.89 21.83
CA VAL A 22 3.77 -2.14 22.55
C VAL A 22 4.02 -1.16 23.70
N ILE A 23 3.11 -0.20 23.96
CA ILE A 23 3.31 0.80 25.01
C ILE A 23 2.94 0.20 26.38
N CYS A 24 3.90 0.23 27.29
CA CYS A 24 3.80 -0.28 28.65
C CYS A 24 3.38 0.85 29.61
N ALA A 25 2.09 0.92 29.95
CA ALA A 25 1.61 1.93 30.91
C ALA A 25 1.79 1.50 32.39
N ASN A 26 1.78 0.19 32.69
CA ASN A 26 1.89 -0.34 34.05
C ASN A 26 2.95 -1.45 34.14
N LYS A 27 3.48 -1.72 35.35
CA LYS A 27 4.55 -2.71 35.67
C LYS A 27 4.32 -4.17 35.21
N VAL A 28 3.20 -4.48 34.57
CA VAL A 28 2.93 -5.77 33.94
C VAL A 28 3.08 -5.59 32.42
N ASN A 29 4.31 -5.75 31.93
CA ASN A 29 4.67 -5.73 30.51
C ASN A 29 3.83 -6.76 29.74
N LYS A 30 2.82 -6.30 28.97
CA LYS A 30 2.15 -7.14 27.97
C LYS A 30 1.97 -6.34 26.69
N TRP A 31 2.85 -6.61 25.72
CA TRP A 31 2.57 -6.30 24.32
C TRP A 31 1.33 -7.06 23.89
N ARG A 32 0.55 -6.49 22.98
CA ARG A 32 -0.68 -7.12 22.49
C ARG A 32 -0.77 -6.99 20.97
N LEU A 33 -1.00 -8.12 20.31
CA LEU A 33 -1.41 -8.13 18.91
C LEU A 33 -2.87 -7.70 18.84
N ILE A 34 -3.14 -6.61 18.11
CA ILE A 34 -4.49 -6.04 17.95
C ILE A 34 -5.14 -6.60 16.69
N SER A 35 -4.39 -6.62 15.60
CA SER A 35 -4.89 -7.07 14.31
C SER A 35 -3.82 -7.81 13.52
N LYS A 36 -4.26 -8.78 12.72
CA LYS A 36 -3.43 -9.57 11.81
C LYS A 36 -4.26 -9.91 10.59
N PHE A 37 -3.79 -9.52 9.41
CA PHE A 37 -4.52 -9.78 8.16
C PHE A 37 -3.58 -10.03 6.98
N LYS A 38 -4.08 -10.77 5.99
CA LYS A 38 -3.38 -11.09 4.75
C LYS A 38 -3.27 -9.86 3.85
N ALA A 39 -2.09 -9.62 3.31
CA ALA A 39 -1.75 -8.44 2.53
C ALA A 39 -1.08 -8.77 1.18
N VAL A 40 -1.24 -10.01 0.74
CA VAL A 40 -0.72 -10.55 -0.53
C VAL A 40 -1.80 -11.39 -1.21
N PHE A 41 -1.65 -11.64 -2.52
CA PHE A 41 -2.62 -12.47 -3.24
C PHE A 41 -2.43 -13.95 -2.93
N ARG A 42 -1.20 -14.47 -2.99
CA ARG A 42 -0.89 -15.90 -2.83
C ARG A 42 -0.25 -16.16 -1.47
N ASP A 43 -0.45 -17.36 -0.93
CA ASP A 43 0.10 -17.73 0.39
C ASP A 43 1.62 -17.89 0.40
N CYS A 44 2.24 -18.04 -0.78
CA CYS A 44 3.69 -18.09 -0.95
C CYS A 44 4.36 -16.72 -1.11
N ASP A 45 3.56 -15.64 -1.19
CA ASP A 45 4.07 -14.28 -1.35
C ASP A 45 4.30 -13.61 0.01
N GLY A 46 5.29 -12.71 0.06
CA GLY A 46 5.68 -11.99 1.27
C GLY A 46 5.51 -10.48 1.11
N VAL A 47 5.27 -9.79 2.23
CA VAL A 47 5.36 -8.33 2.28
C VAL A 47 6.80 -7.97 2.68
N LEU A 48 7.50 -7.27 1.79
CA LEU A 48 8.94 -7.02 1.92
C LEU A 48 9.26 -5.61 2.43
N SER A 49 8.36 -4.66 2.21
CA SER A 49 8.54 -3.29 2.65
C SER A 49 7.22 -2.63 3.00
N MET A 50 7.28 -1.67 3.94
CA MET A 50 6.14 -0.84 4.32
C MET A 50 6.59 0.59 4.61
N ALA A 51 5.67 1.53 4.46
CA ALA A 51 5.80 2.91 4.90
C ALA A 51 4.41 3.46 5.28
N THR A 52 4.40 4.50 6.13
CA THR A 52 3.20 5.31 6.38
C THR A 52 3.45 6.75 5.97
N ASP A 53 2.37 7.52 5.79
CA ASP A 53 2.46 8.98 5.71
C ASP A 53 2.62 9.60 7.12
N PRO A 54 3.07 10.86 7.25
CA PRO A 54 3.29 11.48 8.55
C PRO A 54 2.05 11.57 9.46
N ARG A 55 0.84 11.51 8.88
CA ARG A 55 -0.42 11.53 9.64
C ARG A 55 -0.94 10.13 9.97
N ASN A 56 -0.27 9.08 9.51
CA ASN A 56 -0.67 7.67 9.65
C ASN A 56 -2.08 7.40 9.10
N ILE A 57 -2.44 8.06 8.00
CA ILE A 57 -3.68 7.85 7.25
C ILE A 57 -3.53 6.71 6.25
N TYR A 58 -2.33 6.54 5.67
CA TYR A 58 -2.04 5.51 4.70
C TYR A 58 -0.98 4.55 5.22
N LEU A 59 -1.24 3.25 5.07
CA LEU A 59 -0.21 2.22 5.09
C LEU A 59 0.06 1.76 3.68
N ILE A 60 1.31 1.89 3.24
CA ILE A 60 1.73 1.49 1.90
C ILE A 60 2.64 0.29 2.05
N THR A 61 2.36 -0.79 1.32
CA THR A 61 3.16 -2.02 1.37
C THR A 61 3.64 -2.42 -0.02
N GLY A 62 4.80 -3.07 -0.07
CA GLY A 62 5.39 -3.64 -1.28
C GLY A 62 5.65 -5.14 -1.11
N ASP A 63 5.28 -5.95 -2.10
CA ASP A 63 5.39 -7.41 -2.04
C ASP A 63 6.43 -8.04 -2.97
N THR A 64 6.58 -9.36 -2.86
CA THR A 64 7.49 -10.21 -3.65
C THR A 64 7.23 -10.19 -5.16
N LEU A 65 5.99 -9.94 -5.60
CA LEU A 65 5.61 -9.96 -7.02
C LEU A 65 5.63 -8.59 -7.69
N GLY A 66 5.87 -7.55 -6.90
CA GLY A 66 5.97 -6.17 -7.38
C GLY A 66 4.70 -5.36 -7.22
N TYR A 67 3.73 -5.85 -6.45
CA TYR A 67 2.53 -5.07 -6.14
C TYR A 67 2.80 -4.11 -5.00
N VAL A 68 2.18 -2.95 -5.13
CA VAL A 68 2.01 -1.98 -4.06
C VAL A 68 0.55 -1.98 -3.65
N ARG A 69 0.31 -2.01 -2.33
CA ARG A 69 -1.02 -1.84 -1.75
C ARG A 69 -1.03 -0.59 -0.89
N VAL A 70 -2.13 0.13 -0.94
CA VAL A 70 -2.41 1.28 -0.09
C VAL A 70 -3.64 0.98 0.74
N TYR A 71 -3.49 1.03 2.05
CA TYR A 71 -4.56 0.81 3.02
C TYR A 71 -4.89 2.11 3.73
N ASP A 72 -6.17 2.28 4.05
CA ASP A 72 -6.65 3.31 4.97
C ASP A 72 -6.35 2.90 6.42
N LEU A 73 -5.56 3.72 7.10
CA LEU A 73 -5.29 3.63 8.53
C LEU A 73 -6.00 4.74 9.33
N GLU A 74 -6.72 5.66 8.67
CA GLU A 74 -7.45 6.70 9.38
C GLU A 74 -8.49 6.06 10.30
N ASP A 75 -8.46 6.43 11.58
CA ASP A 75 -9.30 5.85 12.64
C ASP A 75 -9.14 4.33 12.84
N TYR A 76 -8.11 3.73 12.25
CA TYR A 76 -7.84 2.30 12.38
C TYR A 76 -7.45 1.97 13.82
N TYR A 77 -8.44 1.51 14.59
CA TYR A 77 -8.37 1.31 16.04
C TYR A 77 -8.10 2.60 16.86
N SER A 78 -8.72 3.71 16.46
CA SER A 78 -8.79 4.94 17.29
C SER A 78 -9.99 4.86 18.26
N THR A 79 -9.68 4.76 19.57
CA THR A 79 -10.51 4.94 20.79
C THR A 79 -12.01 4.57 20.82
N TYR A 80 -12.34 3.69 21.80
CA TYR A 80 -13.60 3.23 22.41
C TYR A 80 -14.93 3.18 21.62
N ASP A 81 -15.56 1.99 21.63
CA ASP A 81 -16.90 1.65 21.07
C ASP A 81 -17.11 1.91 19.57
N SER A 82 -16.03 2.26 18.86
CA SER A 82 -16.05 2.53 17.44
C SER A 82 -16.17 1.25 16.62
N THR A 83 -17.06 1.34 15.64
CA THR A 83 -17.32 0.34 14.61
C THR A 83 -16.01 -0.20 14.02
N PRO A 84 -15.93 -1.49 13.66
CA PRO A 84 -14.75 -2.11 13.04
C PRO A 84 -14.07 -1.18 12.01
N ALA A 85 -12.75 -1.08 11.96
CA ALA A 85 -12.10 -0.15 11.02
C ALA A 85 -12.47 -0.41 9.53
N ASN A 86 -12.87 -1.65 9.19
CA ASN A 86 -13.39 -2.02 7.88
C ASN A 86 -14.89 -1.73 7.65
N SER A 87 -15.59 -1.20 8.65
CA SER A 87 -17.01 -0.84 8.59
C SER A 87 -17.25 0.65 8.35
N LYS A 88 -16.17 1.46 8.30
CA LYS A 88 -16.24 2.86 7.85
C LYS A 88 -16.76 2.85 6.41
N LYS A 89 -17.91 3.49 6.19
CA LYS A 89 -18.40 3.73 4.83
C LYS A 89 -17.42 4.66 4.13
N LEU A 90 -16.84 4.18 3.05
CA LEU A 90 -15.96 4.96 2.19
C LEU A 90 -16.72 6.18 1.66
N GLN A 91 -16.06 7.34 1.69
CA GLN A 91 -16.65 8.60 1.25
C GLN A 91 -16.58 8.71 -0.29
N PRO A 92 -17.52 9.44 -0.94
CA PRO A 92 -17.50 9.63 -2.40
C PRO A 92 -16.15 10.13 -2.94
N ALA A 93 -15.51 11.06 -2.24
CA ALA A 93 -14.19 11.57 -2.60
C ALA A 93 -13.11 10.47 -2.66
N GLN A 94 -13.20 9.42 -1.84
CA GLN A 94 -12.27 8.30 -1.91
C GLN A 94 -12.49 7.46 -3.17
N TYR A 95 -13.72 7.30 -3.65
CA TYR A 95 -14.00 6.62 -4.92
C TYR A 95 -13.53 7.41 -6.15
N GLU A 96 -13.51 8.74 -6.05
CA GLU A 96 -12.92 9.61 -7.08
C GLU A 96 -11.40 9.54 -7.06
N GLN A 97 -10.78 9.56 -5.88
CA GLN A 97 -9.33 9.47 -5.72
C GLN A 97 -8.78 8.09 -6.06
N PHE A 98 -9.52 7.02 -5.76
CA PHE A 98 -9.08 5.63 -5.92
C PHE A 98 -10.04 4.86 -6.84
N PRO A 99 -9.86 4.93 -8.17
CA PRO A 99 -10.69 4.17 -9.11
C PRO A 99 -10.66 2.65 -8.88
N PHE A 100 -9.62 2.12 -8.22
CA PHE A 100 -9.56 0.73 -7.77
C PHE A 100 -10.77 0.32 -6.93
N LEU A 101 -11.29 1.21 -6.08
CA LEU A 101 -12.44 0.92 -5.21
C LEU A 101 -13.70 0.56 -6.01
N GLN A 102 -13.87 1.15 -7.19
CA GLN A 102 -15.00 0.87 -8.08
C GLN A 102 -14.91 -0.54 -8.70
N LEU A 103 -13.70 -1.08 -8.81
CA LEU A 103 -13.44 -2.42 -9.35
C LEU A 103 -13.34 -3.50 -8.27
N LYS A 104 -13.24 -3.09 -7.00
CA LYS A 104 -12.93 -3.99 -5.88
C LYS A 104 -13.89 -5.16 -5.77
N GLU A 105 -15.20 -4.93 -5.84
CA GLU A 105 -16.19 -6.01 -5.78
C GLU A 105 -16.02 -7.05 -6.90
N SER A 106 -15.75 -6.58 -8.13
CA SER A 106 -15.52 -7.46 -9.27
C SER A 106 -14.21 -8.25 -9.12
N ILE A 107 -13.16 -7.62 -8.59
CA ILE A 107 -11.88 -8.25 -8.29
C ILE A 107 -12.07 -9.32 -7.20
N ASP A 108 -12.78 -9.00 -6.11
CA ASP A 108 -13.03 -9.91 -4.99
C ASP A 108 -13.89 -11.11 -5.43
N LYS A 109 -14.90 -10.89 -6.28
CA LYS A 109 -15.70 -11.96 -6.90
C LYS A 109 -14.84 -12.89 -7.75
N ASN A 110 -13.97 -12.34 -8.61
CA ASN A 110 -13.06 -13.17 -9.41
C ASN A 110 -12.06 -13.93 -8.54
N HIS A 111 -11.55 -13.29 -7.49
CA HIS A 111 -10.63 -13.92 -6.56
C HIS A 111 -11.29 -15.03 -5.74
N SER A 112 -12.52 -14.89 -5.27
CA SER A 112 -13.20 -15.94 -4.51
C SER A 112 -13.53 -17.17 -5.35
N GLN A 113 -13.75 -16.99 -6.66
CA GLN A 113 -13.98 -18.09 -7.60
C GLN A 113 -12.69 -18.87 -7.93
N HIS A 114 -11.53 -18.21 -7.89
CA HIS A 114 -10.25 -18.79 -8.33
C HIS A 114 -9.21 -18.98 -7.20
N SER A 115 -9.51 -18.52 -5.98
CA SER A 115 -8.64 -18.63 -4.80
C SER A 115 -9.50 -18.74 -3.52
N LYS A 116 -8.97 -19.41 -2.48
CA LYS A 116 -9.61 -19.51 -1.17
C LYS A 116 -9.52 -18.18 -0.39
N PHE A 117 -10.05 -17.10 -0.98
CA PHE A 117 -10.06 -15.79 -0.32
C PHE A 117 -11.17 -15.76 0.72
N GLN A 118 -10.82 -15.43 1.97
CA GLN A 118 -11.80 -15.36 3.05
C GLN A 118 -12.64 -14.08 2.91
N PRO A 119 -13.97 -14.15 3.12
CA PRO A 119 -14.89 -13.03 2.90
C PRO A 119 -14.65 -11.83 3.83
N ASP A 120 -13.87 -12.01 4.89
CA ASP A 120 -13.51 -10.96 5.85
C ASP A 120 -12.30 -10.11 5.40
N GLY A 121 -11.78 -10.31 4.19
CA GLY A 121 -10.57 -9.64 3.70
C GLY A 121 -9.27 -10.33 4.13
N GLY A 122 -9.34 -11.57 4.65
CA GLY A 122 -8.19 -12.34 5.11
C GLY A 122 -7.75 -11.96 6.52
N ALA A 123 -8.70 -11.57 7.38
CA ALA A 123 -8.44 -11.22 8.77
C ALA A 123 -8.26 -12.50 9.59
N GLU A 124 -7.17 -12.58 10.36
CA GLU A 124 -6.94 -13.70 11.28
C GLU A 124 -7.12 -13.29 12.74
N LEU A 125 -6.98 -11.99 13.00
CA LEU A 125 -7.28 -11.37 14.28
C LEU A 125 -7.76 -9.93 14.02
N GLY A 126 -8.81 -9.51 14.70
CA GLY A 126 -9.33 -8.16 14.57
C GLY A 126 -9.97 -7.91 13.22
N TYR A 127 -9.77 -6.71 12.67
CA TYR A 127 -10.33 -6.25 11.40
C TYR A 127 -9.21 -5.83 10.47
N PRO A 128 -9.26 -6.16 9.17
CA PRO A 128 -8.25 -5.71 8.23
C PRO A 128 -8.41 -4.22 7.94
N ALA A 129 -7.30 -3.55 7.59
CA ALA A 129 -7.38 -2.17 7.11
C ALA A 129 -8.08 -2.12 5.74
N VAL A 130 -8.78 -1.03 5.46
CA VAL A 130 -9.51 -0.91 4.19
C VAL A 130 -8.52 -0.74 3.05
N LEU A 131 -8.44 -1.72 2.15
CA LEU A 131 -7.63 -1.60 0.94
C LEU A 131 -8.24 -0.54 0.01
N LEU A 132 -7.54 0.58 -0.14
CA LEU A 132 -7.89 1.71 -1.01
C LEU A 132 -7.40 1.49 -2.43
N ASN A 133 -6.21 0.89 -2.58
CA ASN A 133 -5.62 0.69 -3.88
C ASN A 133 -4.68 -0.52 -3.93
N CYS A 134 -4.58 -1.14 -5.09
CA CYS A 134 -3.60 -2.18 -5.39
C CYS A 134 -3.16 -2.08 -6.85
N PHE A 135 -1.87 -1.89 -7.10
CA PHE A 135 -1.32 -1.77 -8.44
C PHE A 135 0.05 -2.43 -8.55
N ARG A 136 0.41 -2.85 -9.76
CA ARG A 136 1.71 -3.49 -10.01
C ARG A 136 2.76 -2.43 -10.32
N ALA A 137 3.62 -2.12 -9.36
CA ALA A 137 4.67 -1.13 -9.51
C ALA A 137 5.88 -1.66 -10.29
N HIS A 138 6.22 -2.94 -10.10
CA HIS A 138 7.41 -3.56 -10.70
C HIS A 138 7.11 -4.98 -11.21
N ILE A 139 7.93 -5.46 -12.15
CA ILE A 139 8.00 -6.89 -12.48
C ILE A 139 9.08 -7.51 -11.60
N GLY A 140 8.72 -7.79 -10.34
CA GLY A 140 9.60 -8.37 -9.33
C GLY A 140 9.53 -7.63 -7.99
N PRO A 141 10.33 -8.05 -6.99
CA PRO A 141 10.18 -7.62 -5.61
C PRO A 141 10.28 -6.11 -5.39
N VAL A 142 9.31 -5.54 -4.65
CA VAL A 142 9.42 -4.17 -4.12
C VAL A 142 10.17 -4.20 -2.80
N LEU A 143 11.47 -3.92 -2.84
CA LEU A 143 12.35 -4.01 -1.67
C LEU A 143 12.27 -2.79 -0.76
N LYS A 144 11.85 -1.63 -1.29
CA LYS A 144 11.67 -0.41 -0.51
C LYS A 144 10.46 0.35 -1.02
N VAL A 145 9.70 0.89 -0.08
CA VAL A 145 8.62 1.85 -0.29
C VAL A 145 8.88 3.04 0.64
N CYS A 146 8.66 4.25 0.14
CA CYS A 146 8.68 5.48 0.93
C CYS A 146 7.53 6.40 0.50
N TYR A 147 7.04 7.22 1.42
CA TYR A 147 6.04 8.25 1.15
C TYR A 147 6.69 9.64 1.24
N SER A 148 6.33 10.54 0.32
CA SER A 148 6.74 11.94 0.31
C SER A 148 5.52 12.83 0.54
N ASP A 149 5.49 13.47 1.71
CA ASP A 149 4.36 14.31 2.16
C ASP A 149 4.19 15.58 1.32
N ALA A 150 5.31 16.23 0.96
CA ALA A 150 5.31 17.49 0.22
C ALA A 150 4.53 17.44 -1.11
N LYS A 151 4.38 16.26 -1.71
CA LYS A 151 3.65 16.06 -2.98
C LYS A 151 2.65 14.91 -2.95
N GLY A 152 2.53 14.18 -1.83
CA GLY A 152 1.68 13.00 -1.71
C GLY A 152 2.08 11.86 -2.65
N PHE A 153 3.38 11.60 -2.80
CA PHE A 153 3.88 10.58 -3.74
C PHE A 153 4.43 9.34 -3.02
N ILE A 154 4.33 8.20 -3.71
CA ILE A 154 4.95 6.94 -3.32
C ILE A 154 6.22 6.76 -4.17
N VAL A 155 7.33 6.44 -3.51
CA VAL A 155 8.57 6.01 -4.16
C VAL A 155 8.77 4.53 -3.90
N THR A 156 9.08 3.76 -4.95
CA THR A 156 9.35 2.32 -4.85
C THR A 156 10.69 1.98 -5.45
N ALA A 157 11.43 1.05 -4.84
CA ALA A 157 12.72 0.60 -5.34
C ALA A 157 12.85 -0.94 -5.36
N THR A 158 13.63 -1.44 -6.33
CA THR A 158 13.92 -2.86 -6.52
C THR A 158 15.40 -3.18 -6.30
N ARG A 159 15.75 -4.47 -6.29
CA ARG A 159 17.14 -4.94 -6.20
C ARG A 159 18.04 -4.41 -7.32
N LYS A 160 17.47 -4.17 -8.51
CA LYS A 160 18.22 -3.76 -9.71
C LYS A 160 18.39 -2.23 -9.81
N GLY A 161 18.18 -1.50 -8.72
CA GLY A 161 18.31 -0.03 -8.69
C GLY A 161 17.16 0.72 -9.35
N GLN A 162 16.18 0.02 -9.93
CA GLN A 162 15.02 0.68 -10.54
C GLN A 162 14.19 1.36 -9.45
N THR A 163 14.05 2.67 -9.58
CA THR A 163 13.31 3.49 -8.62
C THR A 163 12.20 4.23 -9.35
N ARG A 164 10.96 4.11 -8.87
CA ARG A 164 9.78 4.65 -9.55
C ARG A 164 8.95 5.52 -8.62
N LEU A 165 8.35 6.54 -9.21
CA LEU A 165 7.49 7.52 -8.54
C LEU A 165 6.04 7.31 -8.98
N TRP A 166 5.13 7.34 -7.99
CA TRP A 166 3.71 7.06 -8.18
C TRP A 166 2.86 8.05 -7.38
N SER A 167 1.63 8.29 -7.84
CA SER A 167 0.59 8.84 -6.98
C SER A 167 0.10 7.78 -6.00
N VAL A 168 -0.57 8.18 -4.91
CA VAL A 168 -1.26 7.24 -4.00
C VAL A 168 -2.34 6.44 -4.74
N ALA A 169 -2.95 7.04 -5.77
CA ALA A 169 -3.90 6.39 -6.67
C ALA A 169 -3.26 5.39 -7.66
N GLY A 170 -1.93 5.21 -7.62
CA GLY A 170 -1.23 4.20 -8.42
C GLY A 170 -0.92 4.64 -9.85
N THR A 171 -1.04 5.94 -10.15
CA THR A 171 -0.64 6.55 -11.42
C THR A 171 0.87 6.63 -11.49
N TYR A 172 1.47 6.22 -12.60
CA TYR A 172 2.91 6.37 -12.82
C TYR A 172 3.29 7.84 -13.07
N LEU A 173 4.26 8.35 -12.31
CA LEU A 173 4.74 9.73 -12.41
C LEU A 173 6.12 9.84 -13.08
N GLY A 174 6.98 8.83 -12.89
CA GLY A 174 8.32 8.80 -13.49
C GLY A 174 9.23 7.75 -12.84
N SER A 175 10.47 7.67 -13.31
CA SER A 175 11.53 6.88 -12.68
C SER A 175 12.72 7.76 -12.31
N LEU A 176 13.45 7.35 -11.28
CA LEU A 176 14.65 7.99 -10.75
C LEU A 176 15.89 7.16 -11.12
N ASP A 177 15.85 6.48 -12.25
CA ASP A 177 16.92 5.58 -12.66
C ASP A 177 18.19 6.38 -12.96
N THR A 178 19.25 6.12 -12.20
CA THR A 178 20.61 6.59 -12.50
C THR A 178 21.22 5.70 -13.57
N THR A 179 20.85 5.88 -14.83
CA THR A 179 21.66 5.36 -15.94
C THR A 179 22.62 6.44 -16.42
N GLU A 180 23.75 5.98 -16.97
CA GLU A 180 25.00 6.66 -17.32
C GLU A 180 24.90 7.77 -18.39
N ASN A 181 23.93 8.67 -18.27
CA ASN A 181 23.83 9.92 -19.05
C ASN A 181 23.66 11.13 -18.10
N ALA A 182 24.33 11.11 -16.95
CA ALA A 182 24.37 12.23 -15.99
C ALA A 182 25.03 13.52 -16.54
N ARG A 183 25.30 13.60 -17.84
CA ARG A 183 25.81 14.82 -18.49
C ARG A 183 24.72 15.79 -18.93
N ASP A 184 23.45 15.36 -19.01
CA ASP A 184 22.35 16.20 -19.50
C ASP A 184 21.16 16.29 -18.52
N ALA A 185 21.40 16.16 -17.21
CA ALA A 185 20.35 16.30 -16.21
C ALA A 185 19.91 17.78 -16.09
N HIS A 186 19.04 18.22 -16.99
CA HIS A 186 18.33 19.48 -16.84
C HIS A 186 17.36 19.38 -15.65
N PRO A 187 17.17 20.49 -14.90
CA PRO A 187 16.15 20.56 -13.86
C PRO A 187 14.81 20.13 -14.45
N ILE A 188 13.99 19.41 -13.68
CA ILE A 188 12.61 19.06 -14.06
C ILE A 188 11.85 20.38 -14.29
N SER A 189 11.85 20.88 -15.52
CA SER A 189 11.09 22.06 -15.90
C SER A 189 9.64 21.64 -16.09
N ASN A 190 8.73 22.43 -15.56
CA ASN A 190 7.28 22.22 -15.65
C ASN A 190 6.72 22.45 -17.07
N THR A 191 7.52 22.25 -18.11
CA THR A 191 7.21 22.64 -19.48
C THR A 191 7.48 21.49 -20.43
N ASN A 192 6.70 20.41 -20.33
CA ASN A 192 6.36 19.57 -21.47
C ASN A 192 5.19 18.65 -21.10
N ARG A 193 3.99 18.99 -21.59
CA ARG A 193 2.85 18.07 -21.72
C ARG A 193 3.13 17.02 -22.83
N GLY A 194 4.35 16.49 -22.89
CA GLY A 194 4.72 15.39 -23.75
C GLY A 194 4.31 14.07 -23.09
N ARG A 195 3.92 13.08 -23.88
CA ARG A 195 3.62 11.71 -23.41
C ARG A 195 4.71 11.27 -22.43
N LYS A 196 4.37 11.12 -21.14
CA LYS A 196 5.26 10.49 -20.17
C LYS A 196 5.75 9.18 -20.78
N ASN A 197 7.07 9.00 -20.89
CA ASN A 197 7.61 7.78 -21.50
C ASN A 197 7.43 6.63 -20.51
N ILE A 198 6.27 5.97 -20.56
CA ILE A 198 5.94 4.88 -19.64
C ILE A 198 6.79 3.65 -20.01
N PRO A 199 7.56 3.09 -19.06
CA PRO A 199 8.31 1.84 -19.26
C PRO A 199 7.45 0.73 -19.88
N ARG A 200 8.05 -0.07 -20.77
CA ARG A 200 7.33 -1.11 -21.54
C ARG A 200 6.69 -2.17 -20.64
N ASP A 201 7.34 -2.49 -19.53
CA ASP A 201 6.88 -3.43 -18.54
C ASP A 201 5.66 -2.90 -17.78
N ILE A 202 5.65 -1.61 -17.41
CA ILE A 202 4.48 -0.96 -16.82
C ILE A 202 3.34 -0.98 -17.84
N ARG A 203 3.57 -0.56 -19.09
CA ARG A 203 2.53 -0.61 -20.14
C ARG A 203 1.91 -2.00 -20.33
N ARG A 204 2.68 -3.07 -20.11
CA ARG A 204 2.21 -4.46 -20.26
C ARG A 204 1.43 -4.97 -19.05
N ALA A 205 1.69 -4.45 -17.85
CA ALA A 205 1.19 -5.05 -16.60
C ALA A 205 0.37 -4.08 -15.73
N ALA A 206 0.35 -2.80 -16.08
CA ALA A 206 -0.42 -1.76 -15.41
C ALA A 206 -1.91 -1.91 -15.68
N SER A 207 -2.72 -1.61 -14.66
CA SER A 207 -4.14 -1.34 -14.88
C SER A 207 -4.30 -0.06 -15.71
N PRO A 208 -5.44 0.15 -16.40
CA PRO A 208 -5.70 1.38 -17.13
C PRO A 208 -5.50 2.65 -16.28
N VAL A 209 -5.85 2.57 -15.01
CA VAL A 209 -5.75 3.65 -14.01
C VAL A 209 -4.29 4.09 -13.77
N THR A 210 -3.35 3.17 -13.90
CA THR A 210 -1.91 3.44 -13.68
C THR A 210 -1.27 4.23 -14.84
N LEU A 211 -1.91 4.28 -16.02
CA LEU A 211 -1.32 4.81 -17.26
C LEU A 211 -1.80 6.22 -17.67
N HIS A 212 -2.67 6.87 -16.88
CA HIS A 212 -3.23 8.20 -17.19
C HIS A 212 -2.25 9.38 -17.07
#